data_AF-A0A1J4X9P5-F1
#
_entry.id   AF-A0A1J4X9P5-F1
#
_cell.length_a   1.000
_cell.length_b   1.000
_cell.length_c   1.000
_cell.angle_alpha   90.00
_cell.angle_beta   90.00
_cell.angle_gamma   90.00
#
_symmetry.space_group_name_H-M   'P 1'
#
loop_
_entity.id
_entity.type
_entity.pdbx_description
1 polymer ?
#
loop_
_entity_poly.entity_id
_entity_poly.type
_entity_poly.pdbx_seq_one_letter_code
_entity_poly.pdbx_strand_id
1 'polypeptide(L)'
;MSRLLSMWAAVCWLITPLPAGAEAAVPELVQSKCFKCHRPDLVTEKPHRPMPLRGVFGKQATVVEGGWLWDEAHLRLWLSKPHGGPRQAVRDFTGDPVAKTTMGFPGLDDSAQIDTVVEFLKHYQ
;
A
#
# COMPACT_ATOMS: atom_id res chain seq x y z
N MET A 1 56.61 -12.12 42.86
CA MET A 1 55.40 -12.86 43.27
C MET A 1 54.19 -12.09 42.76
N SER A 2 53.33 -12.74 41.95
CA SER A 2 51.88 -12.47 41.78
C SER A 2 51.43 -11.06 41.33
N ARG A 3 50.57 -10.82 40.33
CA ARG A 3 49.68 -11.65 39.50
C ARG A 3 49.31 -10.80 38.26
N LEU A 4 49.46 -11.38 37.07
CA LEU A 4 48.77 -10.92 35.86
C LEU A 4 47.28 -11.30 36.01
N LEU A 5 46.38 -10.32 35.99
CA LEU A 5 44.95 -10.53 35.88
C LEU A 5 44.50 -10.08 34.49
N SER A 6 44.48 -11.05 33.58
CA SER A 6 43.83 -10.97 32.28
C SER A 6 42.31 -10.87 32.46
N MET A 7 41.73 -9.69 32.22
CA MET A 7 40.29 -9.54 31.99
C MET A 7 40.03 -9.53 30.48
N TRP A 8 39.73 -10.71 29.94
CA TRP A 8 39.08 -10.83 28.65
C TRP A 8 37.58 -10.58 28.87
N ALA A 9 37.13 -9.35 28.61
CA ALA A 9 35.70 -9.08 28.48
C ALA A 9 35.27 -9.56 27.09
N ALA A 10 34.77 -10.80 27.03
CA ALA A 10 34.14 -11.35 25.84
C ALA A 10 32.89 -10.51 25.52
N VAL A 11 32.99 -9.74 24.44
CA VAL A 11 31.90 -8.99 23.83
C VAL A 11 30.97 -10.02 23.17
N CYS A 12 29.97 -10.51 23.92
CA CYS A 12 28.87 -11.28 23.36
C CYS A 12 27.89 -10.31 22.68
N TRP A 13 28.10 -10.09 21.38
CA TRP A 13 27.05 -9.56 20.51
C TRP A 13 25.91 -10.57 20.49
N LEU A 14 24.83 -10.25 21.19
CA LEU A 14 23.53 -10.88 21.01
C LEU A 14 23.04 -10.54 19.60
N ILE A 15 23.40 -11.37 18.62
CA ILE A 15 22.71 -11.42 17.33
C ILE A 15 21.37 -12.08 17.62
N THR A 16 20.37 -11.29 18.04
CA THR A 16 18.99 -11.75 18.01
C THR A 16 18.54 -11.79 16.54
N PRO A 17 18.20 -12.97 15.99
CA PRO A 17 17.59 -13.02 14.68
C PRO A 17 16.25 -12.30 14.74
N LEU A 18 16.05 -11.28 13.90
CA LEU A 18 14.73 -10.76 13.61
C LEU A 18 13.86 -11.93 13.13
N PRO A 19 12.67 -12.18 13.72
CA PRO A 19 11.78 -13.20 13.21
C PRO A 19 11.39 -12.84 11.77
N ALA A 20 11.87 -13.65 10.82
CA ALA A 20 11.42 -13.65 9.45
C ALA A 20 9.94 -14.09 9.43
N GLY A 21 9.02 -13.12 9.49
CA GLY A 21 7.59 -13.41 9.54
C GLY A 21 6.72 -12.36 10.24
N ALA A 22 7.27 -11.23 10.67
CA ALA A 22 6.41 -10.10 11.04
C ALA A 22 5.71 -9.58 9.76
N GLU A 23 4.48 -10.02 9.53
CA GLU A 23 3.57 -9.33 8.60
C GLU A 23 3.60 -7.85 8.97
N ALA A 24 4.00 -7.01 8.01
CA ALA A 24 4.10 -5.58 8.23
C ALA A 24 2.78 -5.08 8.82
N ALA A 25 2.85 -4.46 9.99
CA ALA A 25 1.66 -3.92 10.64
C ALA A 25 0.94 -2.98 9.67
N VAL A 26 -0.38 -3.17 9.52
CA VAL A 26 -1.19 -2.33 8.62
C VAL A 26 -1.20 -0.89 9.17
N PRO A 27 -0.80 0.13 8.39
CA PRO A 27 -0.86 1.51 8.84
C PRO A 27 -2.29 1.92 9.23
N GLU A 28 -2.45 2.69 10.31
CA GLU A 28 -3.76 3.17 10.76
C GLU A 28 -4.53 3.92 9.66
N LEU A 29 -3.81 4.67 8.82
CA LEU A 29 -4.36 5.35 7.66
C LEU A 29 -5.03 4.36 6.69
N VAL A 30 -4.35 3.26 6.35
CA VAL A 30 -4.88 2.22 5.46
C VAL A 30 -6.09 1.53 6.10
N GLN A 31 -5.97 1.18 7.38
CA GLN A 31 -7.05 0.53 8.12
C GLN A 31 -8.32 1.41 8.18
N SER A 32 -8.15 2.71 8.45
CA SER A 32 -9.26 3.64 8.66
C SER A 32 -9.87 4.20 7.36
N LYS A 33 -9.12 4.25 6.25
CA LYS A 33 -9.60 4.81 4.97
C LYS A 33 -9.89 3.76 3.92
N CYS A 34 -9.01 2.77 3.76
CA CYS A 34 -9.08 1.81 2.66
C CYS A 34 -9.94 0.60 3.03
N PHE A 35 -9.75 0.03 4.23
CA PHE A 35 -10.43 -1.22 4.63
C PHE A 35 -11.92 -1.07 4.95
N LYS A 36 -12.44 0.16 4.96
CA LYS A 36 -13.89 0.41 4.97
C LYS A 36 -14.59 -0.18 3.74
N CYS A 37 -13.92 -0.17 2.59
CA CYS A 37 -14.45 -0.68 1.33
C CYS A 37 -13.66 -1.89 0.82
N HIS A 38 -12.34 -1.93 1.05
CA HIS A 38 -11.46 -3.02 0.61
C HIS A 38 -11.16 -3.96 1.76
N ARG A 39 -12.03 -4.95 2.01
CA ARG A 39 -11.79 -5.85 3.12
C ARG A 39 -10.57 -6.76 2.87
N PRO A 40 -9.70 -6.97 3.86
CA PRO A 40 -8.46 -7.74 3.70
C PRO A 40 -8.68 -9.25 3.51
N ASP A 41 -9.86 -9.76 3.89
CA ASP A 41 -10.27 -11.17 3.76
C ASP A 41 -10.88 -11.50 2.38
N LEU A 42 -11.13 -10.50 1.55
CA LEU A 42 -11.75 -10.70 0.24
C LEU A 42 -10.69 -10.94 -0.84
N VAL A 43 -10.61 -12.21 -1.27
CA VAL A 43 -9.84 -12.68 -2.44
C VAL A 43 -10.69 -12.86 -3.70
N THR A 44 -11.99 -12.52 -3.69
CA THR A 44 -12.92 -12.86 -4.79
C THR A 44 -13.52 -11.66 -5.52
N GLU A 45 -13.38 -11.70 -6.84
CA GLU A 45 -13.84 -10.76 -7.88
C GLU A 45 -15.36 -10.80 -8.11
N LYS A 46 -16.18 -10.65 -7.06
CA LYS A 46 -17.64 -10.50 -7.32
C LYS A 46 -17.89 -9.17 -8.06
N PRO A 47 -18.85 -9.14 -9.02
CA PRO A 47 -19.23 -7.92 -9.71
C PRO A 47 -19.54 -6.80 -8.72
N HIS A 48 -19.07 -5.59 -9.00
CA HIS A 48 -19.26 -4.39 -8.17
C HIS A 48 -18.57 -4.38 -6.81
N ARG A 49 -17.69 -5.34 -6.49
CA ARG A 49 -16.82 -5.26 -5.31
C ARG A 49 -15.47 -4.64 -5.65
N PRO A 50 -14.89 -3.82 -4.74
CA PRO A 50 -13.56 -3.29 -4.95
C PRO A 50 -12.55 -4.42 -5.11
N MET A 51 -11.57 -4.20 -5.99
CA MET A 51 -10.45 -5.11 -6.16
C MET A 51 -9.78 -5.39 -4.81
N PRO A 52 -9.32 -6.63 -4.55
CA PRO A 52 -8.46 -6.91 -3.41
C PRO A 52 -7.24 -5.99 -3.43
N LEU A 53 -6.92 -5.35 -2.29
CA LEU A 53 -5.70 -4.55 -2.18
C LEU A 53 -4.45 -5.44 -2.05
N ARG A 54 -4.64 -6.68 -1.58
CA ARG A 54 -3.57 -7.66 -1.49
C ARG A 54 -3.06 -7.99 -2.90
N GLY A 55 -1.78 -7.72 -3.11
CA GLY A 55 -1.06 -7.91 -4.36
C GLY A 55 -1.48 -6.98 -5.48
N VAL A 56 -2.12 -5.85 -5.19
CA VAL A 56 -2.63 -4.93 -6.23
C VAL A 56 -1.52 -4.20 -6.97
N PHE A 57 -0.39 -3.92 -6.31
CA PHE A 57 0.72 -3.19 -6.93
C PHE A 57 1.28 -3.96 -8.12
N GLY A 58 1.34 -3.33 -9.28
CA GLY A 58 1.75 -3.92 -10.54
C GLY A 58 0.70 -4.83 -11.21
N LYS A 59 -0.50 -5.02 -10.63
CA LYS A 59 -1.61 -5.70 -11.32
C LYS A 59 -2.27 -4.78 -12.32
N GLN A 60 -2.84 -5.39 -13.35
CA GLN A 60 -3.66 -4.66 -14.32
C GLN A 60 -4.96 -4.17 -13.66
N ALA A 61 -5.31 -2.92 -13.93
CA ALA A 61 -6.55 -2.35 -13.45
C ALA A 61 -7.75 -3.04 -14.08
N THR A 62 -8.70 -3.48 -13.25
CA THR A 62 -9.98 -4.07 -13.68
C THR A 62 -11.16 -3.11 -13.56
N VAL A 63 -10.89 -1.85 -13.21
CA VAL A 63 -11.88 -0.77 -13.34
C VAL A 63 -12.35 -0.72 -14.79
N VAL A 64 -13.63 -0.45 -15.05
CA VAL A 64 -14.20 -0.42 -16.41
C VAL A 64 -13.32 0.47 -17.31
N GLU A 65 -12.95 -0.05 -18.49
CA GLU A 65 -11.96 0.55 -19.43
C GLU A 65 -10.49 0.56 -18.94
N GLY A 66 -10.20 -0.20 -17.89
CA GLY A 66 -8.87 -0.41 -17.35
C GLY A 66 -7.95 -1.14 -18.33
N GLY A 67 -6.78 -0.55 -18.55
CA GLY A 67 -5.68 -1.14 -19.32
C GLY A 67 -4.29 -0.89 -18.72
N TRP A 68 -4.19 0.00 -17.74
CA TRP A 68 -2.94 0.36 -17.07
C TRP A 68 -2.59 -0.60 -15.94
N LEU A 69 -1.33 -0.52 -15.48
CA LEU A 69 -0.87 -1.20 -14.28
C LEU A 69 -1.02 -0.28 -13.07
N TRP A 70 -1.35 -0.85 -11.91
CA TRP A 70 -1.25 -0.14 -10.62
C TRP A 70 0.20 0.03 -10.19
N ASP A 71 0.95 0.80 -10.96
CA ASP A 71 2.28 1.28 -10.60
C ASP A 71 2.18 2.49 -9.65
N GLU A 72 3.34 2.98 -9.22
CA GLU A 72 3.41 4.12 -8.31
C GLU A 72 2.81 5.40 -8.90
N ALA A 73 3.00 5.67 -10.19
CA ALA A 73 2.50 6.88 -10.83
C ALA A 73 0.96 6.90 -10.86
N HIS A 74 0.35 5.78 -11.26
CA HIS A 74 -1.11 5.65 -11.28
C HIS A 74 -1.70 5.69 -9.87
N LEU A 75 -1.07 5.02 -8.89
CA LEU A 75 -1.54 5.06 -7.50
C LEU A 75 -1.46 6.47 -6.91
N ARG A 76 -0.39 7.23 -7.19
CA ARG A 76 -0.25 8.61 -6.71
C ARG A 76 -1.36 9.51 -7.23
N LEU A 77 -1.68 9.43 -8.52
CA LEU A 77 -2.77 10.22 -9.11
C LEU A 77 -4.14 9.74 -8.59
N TRP A 78 -4.36 8.43 -8.55
CA TRP A 78 -5.61 7.83 -8.06
C TRP A 78 -5.93 8.21 -6.62
N LEU A 79 -4.92 8.26 -5.75
CA LEU A 79 -5.07 8.57 -4.33
C LEU A 79 -5.04 10.07 -4.03
N SER A 80 -4.71 10.95 -4.97
CA SER A 80 -4.52 12.38 -4.73
C SER A 80 -5.84 13.16 -4.81
N LYS A 81 -6.28 13.71 -3.67
CA LYS A 81 -7.43 14.63 -3.65
C LYS A 81 -7.15 15.96 -4.37
N PRO A 82 -5.95 16.58 -4.27
CA PRO A 82 -5.60 17.75 -5.08
C PRO A 82 -5.71 17.50 -6.59
N HIS A 83 -5.51 16.26 -7.05
CA HIS A 83 -5.71 15.86 -8.44
C HIS A 83 -7.18 15.56 -8.79
N GLY A 84 -8.11 15.59 -7.83
CA GLY A 84 -9.52 15.22 -8.05
C GLY A 84 -9.84 13.74 -7.75
N GLY A 85 -8.89 13.01 -7.18
CA GLY A 85 -9.04 11.65 -6.68
C GLY A 85 -9.36 10.61 -7.77
N PRO A 86 -9.92 9.45 -7.38
CA PRO A 86 -10.25 8.35 -8.28
C PRO A 86 -11.14 8.74 -9.48
N ARG A 87 -12.01 9.75 -9.31
CA ARG A 87 -12.94 10.19 -10.35
C ARG A 87 -12.25 10.98 -11.46
N GLN A 88 -11.24 11.79 -11.13
CA GLN A 88 -10.46 12.49 -12.14
C GLN A 88 -9.44 11.52 -12.75
N ALA A 89 -8.74 10.77 -11.91
CA ALA A 89 -7.73 9.81 -12.34
C ALA A 89 -8.26 8.80 -13.37
N VAL A 90 -9.46 8.24 -13.18
CA VAL A 90 -10.03 7.29 -14.16
C VAL A 90 -10.21 7.92 -15.55
N ARG A 91 -10.59 9.20 -15.63
CA ARG A 91 -10.77 9.92 -16.90
C ARG A 91 -9.43 10.20 -17.57
N ASP A 92 -8.44 10.56 -16.77
CA ASP A 92 -7.10 10.86 -17.27
C ASP A 92 -6.41 9.59 -17.79
N PHE A 93 -6.64 8.44 -17.13
CA PHE A 93 -6.05 7.17 -17.54
C PHE A 93 -6.70 6.57 -18.78
N THR A 94 -8.01 6.74 -18.96
CA THR A 94 -8.73 6.22 -20.13
C THR A 94 -8.74 7.21 -21.30
N GLY A 95 -8.55 8.50 -21.04
CA GLY A 95 -8.79 9.57 -22.02
C GLY A 95 -10.28 9.82 -22.28
N ASP A 96 -11.19 9.14 -21.58
CA ASP A 96 -12.63 9.34 -21.70
C ASP A 96 -13.14 10.33 -20.63
N PRO A 97 -13.60 11.54 -21.01
CA PRO A 97 -14.11 12.52 -20.06
C PRO A 97 -15.37 12.08 -19.31
N VAL A 98 -16.11 11.07 -19.79
CA VAL A 98 -17.30 10.55 -19.11
C VAL A 98 -17.06 9.26 -18.32
N ALA A 99 -15.82 8.76 -18.27
CA ALA A 99 -15.44 7.59 -17.49
C ALA A 99 -15.83 7.73 -16.00
N LYS A 100 -16.23 6.60 -15.40
CA LYS A 100 -16.75 6.55 -14.03
C LYS A 100 -16.09 5.44 -13.22
N THR A 101 -15.82 5.75 -11.96
CA THR A 101 -15.48 4.77 -10.92
C THR A 101 -16.61 4.66 -9.91
N THR A 102 -16.79 3.46 -9.35
CA THR A 102 -17.68 3.21 -8.21
C THR A 102 -17.03 3.58 -6.88
N MET A 103 -15.72 3.85 -6.87
CA MET A 103 -15.00 4.26 -5.67
C MET A 103 -15.42 5.68 -5.25
N GLY A 104 -16.20 5.77 -4.16
CA GLY A 104 -16.65 7.04 -3.56
C GLY A 104 -15.59 7.76 -2.71
N PHE A 105 -14.33 7.31 -2.76
CA PHE A 105 -13.23 7.92 -2.03
C PHE A 105 -12.80 9.23 -2.70
N PRO A 106 -12.67 10.35 -1.98
CA PRO A 106 -12.28 11.63 -2.57
C PRO A 106 -10.77 11.78 -2.82
N GLY A 107 -9.93 10.87 -2.31
CA GLY A 107 -8.48 11.03 -2.26
C GLY A 107 -7.98 11.43 -0.86
N LEU A 108 -6.65 11.43 -0.72
CA LEU A 108 -5.87 11.89 0.42
C LEU A 108 -5.40 13.33 0.18
N ASP A 109 -5.26 14.11 1.25
CA ASP A 109 -4.98 15.54 1.16
C ASP A 109 -3.50 15.85 0.89
N ASP A 110 -2.57 15.02 1.35
CA ASP A 110 -1.13 15.28 1.28
C ASP A 110 -0.31 14.09 0.75
N SER A 111 0.93 14.39 0.33
CA SER A 111 1.83 13.39 -0.27
C SER A 111 2.32 12.34 0.72
N ALA A 112 2.48 12.67 1.99
CA ALA A 112 2.97 11.73 3.01
C ALA A 112 1.96 10.61 3.28
N GLN A 113 0.67 10.94 3.28
CA GLN A 113 -0.42 9.97 3.34
C GLN A 113 -0.42 9.06 2.10
N ILE A 114 -0.22 9.64 0.91
CA ILE A 114 -0.14 8.88 -0.33
C ILE A 114 1.06 7.93 -0.30
N ASP A 115 2.23 8.41 0.11
CA ASP A 115 3.45 7.61 0.27
C ASP A 115 3.20 6.43 1.21
N THR A 116 2.55 6.68 2.36
CA THR A 116 2.19 5.64 3.33
C THR A 116 1.35 4.53 2.70
N VAL A 117 0.34 4.88 1.89
CA VAL A 117 -0.52 3.89 1.24
C VAL A 117 0.21 3.18 0.11
N VAL A 118 0.97 3.90 -0.72
CA VAL A 118 1.73 3.31 -1.84
C VAL A 118 2.77 2.33 -1.33
N GLU A 119 3.55 2.69 -0.32
CA GLU A 119 4.55 1.81 0.28
C GLU A 119 3.90 0.57 0.92
N PHE A 120 2.76 0.74 1.59
CA PHE A 120 2.00 -0.41 2.07
C PHE A 120 1.59 -1.34 0.92
N LEU A 121 1.01 -0.82 -0.17
CA LEU A 121 0.55 -1.63 -1.30
C LEU A 121 1.67 -2.34 -2.06
N LYS A 122 2.88 -1.77 -2.10
CA LYS A 122 4.07 -2.45 -2.68
C LYS A 122 4.36 -3.76 -1.97
N HIS A 123 4.23 -3.78 -0.64
CA HIS A 123 4.58 -4.92 0.21
C HIS A 123 3.38 -5.78 0.64
N TYR A 124 2.16 -5.31 0.46
CA TYR A 124 0.95 -6.03 0.81
C TYR A 124 0.60 -7.04 -0.28
N GLN A 125 1.06 -8.28 -0.13
CA GLN A 125 0.94 -9.39 -1.10
C GLN A 125 0.18 -10.59 -0.51
#